data_AF-G5KEF5-F1
#
_entry.id   AF-G5KEF5-F1
#
_cell.length_a   1.000
_cell.length_b   1.000
_cell.length_c   1.000
_cell.angle_alpha   90.00
_cell.angle_beta   90.00
_cell.angle_gamma   90.00
#
_symmetry.space_group_name_H-M   'P 1'
#
loop_
_entity.id
_entity.type
_entity.pdbx_description
1 polymer ?
#
loop_
_entity_poly.entity_id
_entity_poly.type
_entity_poly.pdbx_seq_one_letter_code
_entity_poly.pdbx_strand_id
1 'polypeptide(L)'
;MDLLKVGGMTYNVVIQEHFKAYDDDRNLWGYCDYEQQIIYIRESLSEQKKKQVLVHELTHAILHEVGYKEQDEELVSRFSIGLHQVLKDNPTLTFQS
;
A
#
# COMPACT_ATOMS: atom_id res chain seq x y z
N MET A 1 -8.32 12.06 -5.42
CA MET A 1 -8.55 10.61 -5.39
C MET A 1 -7.57 10.03 -6.37
N ASP A 2 -6.58 9.31 -5.87
CA ASP A 2 -5.51 8.78 -6.70
C ASP A 2 -5.84 7.32 -7.04
N LEU A 3 -5.82 7.01 -8.34
CA LEU A 3 -6.07 5.68 -8.88
C LEU A 3 -4.72 5.02 -9.19
N LEU A 4 -4.47 3.85 -8.61
CA LEU A 4 -3.25 3.10 -8.81
C LEU A 4 -3.55 1.78 -9.53
N LYS A 5 -2.74 1.45 -10.55
CA LYS A 5 -2.88 0.19 -11.27
C LYS A 5 -1.94 -0.86 -10.70
N VAL A 6 -2.47 -2.03 -10.34
CA VAL A 6 -1.72 -3.14 -9.75
C VAL A 6 -2.21 -4.44 -10.38
N GLY A 7 -1.33 -5.22 -11.02
CA GLY A 7 -1.69 -6.54 -11.56
C GLY A 7 -2.83 -6.57 -12.60
N GLY A 8 -3.18 -5.43 -13.20
CA GLY A 8 -4.35 -5.30 -14.10
C GLY A 8 -5.61 -4.77 -13.41
N MET A 9 -5.59 -4.63 -12.09
CA MET A 9 -6.64 -4.05 -11.27
C MET A 9 -6.40 -2.56 -10.97
N THR A 10 -7.46 -1.84 -10.62
CA THR A 10 -7.38 -0.41 -10.24
C THR A 10 -7.77 -0.26 -8.78
N TYR A 11 -6.83 0.22 -7.97
CA TYR A 11 -7.01 0.47 -6.55
C TYR A 11 -7.25 1.96 -6.29
N ASN A 12 -8.23 2.24 -5.44
CA ASN A 12 -8.50 3.58 -4.92
C ASN A 12 -7.69 3.81 -3.65
N VAL A 13 -7.04 4.98 -3.51
CA VAL A 13 -6.42 5.37 -2.25
C VAL A 13 -7.34 6.30 -1.47
N VAL A 14 -7.64 5.93 -0.22
CA VAL A 14 -8.51 6.67 0.70
C VAL A 14 -7.75 7.01 1.97
N ILE A 15 -7.75 8.30 2.33
CA ILE A 15 -7.16 8.80 3.57
C ILE A 15 -8.29 9.03 4.58
N GLN A 16 -8.27 8.33 5.71
CA GLN A 16 -9.25 8.50 6.79
C GLN A 16 -8.67 7.97 8.11
N GLU A 17 -9.10 8.51 9.25
CA GLU A 17 -8.55 8.09 10.55
C GLU A 17 -8.97 6.69 10.98
N HIS A 18 -10.21 6.29 10.67
CA HIS A 18 -10.77 5.00 11.07
C HIS A 18 -11.28 4.25 9.86
N PHE A 19 -10.75 3.06 9.62
CA PHE A 19 -11.22 2.12 8.60
C PHE A 19 -11.37 0.75 9.25
N LYS A 20 -12.38 0.00 8.83
CA LYS A 20 -12.60 -1.37 9.30
C LYS A 20 -11.67 -2.28 8.52
N ALA A 21 -10.62 -2.79 9.17
CA ALA A 21 -10.13 -4.11 8.81
C ALA A 21 -11.18 -5.12 9.30
N TYR A 22 -11.43 -6.18 8.54
CA TYR A 22 -12.27 -7.27 9.03
C TYR A 22 -11.66 -7.80 10.34
N ASP A 23 -12.38 -7.55 11.44
CA ASP A 23 -12.18 -8.20 12.73
C ASP A 23 -10.87 -7.88 13.49
N ASP A 24 -10.49 -6.60 13.63
CA ASP A 24 -9.47 -6.25 14.61
C ASP A 24 -9.54 -4.83 15.18
N ASP A 25 -9.41 -4.71 16.50
CA ASP A 25 -9.13 -3.47 17.25
C ASP A 25 -7.67 -2.99 17.03
N ARG A 26 -6.96 -3.55 16.04
CA ARG A 26 -5.61 -3.15 15.68
C ARG A 26 -5.59 -1.69 15.24
N ASN A 27 -4.73 -0.94 15.92
CA ASN A 27 -4.33 0.41 15.55
C ASN A 27 -3.49 0.40 14.26
N LEU A 28 -4.13 0.11 13.13
CA LEU A 28 -3.49 0.01 11.82
C LEU A 28 -3.13 1.40 11.28
N TRP A 29 -2.02 1.46 10.54
CA TRP A 29 -1.59 2.66 9.82
C TRP A 29 -2.06 2.67 8.38
N GLY A 30 -2.26 1.48 7.79
CA GLY A 30 -2.85 1.26 6.49
C GLY A 30 -3.59 -0.08 6.46
N TYR A 31 -4.38 -0.28 5.41
CA TYR A 31 -5.06 -1.54 5.14
C TYR A 31 -5.38 -1.65 3.65
N CYS A 32 -5.06 -2.79 3.05
CA CYS A 32 -5.42 -3.14 1.69
C CYS A 32 -6.67 -4.03 1.67
N ASP A 33 -7.80 -3.48 1.25
CA ASP A 33 -9.04 -4.23 0.98
C ASP A 33 -9.02 -4.71 -0.47
N TYR A 34 -8.68 -5.98 -0.66
CA TYR A 34 -8.60 -6.61 -1.97
C TYR A 34 -9.98 -6.76 -2.64
N GLU A 35 -11.04 -7.00 -1.86
CA GLU A 35 -12.39 -7.22 -2.39
C GLU A 35 -12.97 -5.93 -2.97
N GLN A 36 -12.74 -4.81 -2.28
CA GLN A 36 -13.21 -3.49 -2.71
C GLN A 36 -12.20 -2.74 -3.57
N GLN A 37 -10.96 -3.23 -3.67
CA GLN A 37 -9.84 -2.58 -4.34
C GLN A 37 -9.56 -1.18 -3.74
N ILE A 38 -9.52 -1.11 -2.41
CA ILE A 38 -9.29 0.14 -1.69
C ILE A 38 -8.06 -0.01 -0.78
N ILE A 39 -7.14 0.94 -0.90
CA ILE A 39 -6.03 1.11 0.02
C ILE A 39 -6.40 2.25 0.97
N TYR A 40 -6.52 1.93 2.25
CA TYR A 40 -6.75 2.89 3.30
C TYR A 40 -5.43 3.32 3.93
N ILE A 41 -5.31 4.61 4.22
CA ILE A 41 -4.17 5.20 4.94
C ILE A 41 -4.70 6.08 6.05
N ARG A 42 -4.12 5.93 7.24
CA ARG A 42 -4.51 6.70 8.41
C ARG A 42 -4.19 8.19 8.25
N GLU A 43 -5.18 9.04 8.53
CA GLU A 43 -5.12 10.48 8.29
C GLU A 43 -4.11 11.21 9.17
N SER A 44 -4.02 10.87 10.46
CA SER A 44 -3.13 11.49 11.45
C SER A 44 -1.64 11.23 11.24
N LEU A 45 -1.26 10.36 10.30
CA LEU A 45 0.14 10.11 9.97
C LEU A 45 0.76 11.33 9.28
N SER A 46 2.08 11.51 9.47
CA SER A 46 2.82 12.50 8.69
C SER A 46 2.82 12.15 7.20
N GLU A 47 2.91 13.14 6.33
CA GLU A 47 2.96 12.92 4.87
C GLU A 47 4.08 11.95 4.45
N GLN A 48 5.22 12.00 5.15
CA GLN A 48 6.31 11.05 4.92
C GLN A 48 5.89 9.63 5.29
N LYS A 49 5.23 9.44 6.43
CA LYS A 49 4.77 8.12 6.88
C LYS A 49 3.65 7.59 5.99
N LYS A 50 2.71 8.44 5.55
CA LYS A 50 1.65 8.05 4.58
C LYS A 50 2.24 7.47 3.31
N LYS A 51 3.28 8.09 2.75
CA LYS A 51 3.97 7.58 1.55
C LYS A 51 4.64 6.23 1.77
N GLN A 52 5.25 6.01 2.95
CA GLN A 52 5.85 4.73 3.29
C GLN A 52 4.79 3.63 3.46
N VAL A 53 3.70 3.94 4.17
CA VAL A 53 2.55 3.04 4.35
C VAL A 53 1.91 2.69 3.02
N LEU A 54 1.74 3.67 2.12
CA LEU A 54 1.22 3.39 0.78
C LEU A 54 2.05 2.33 0.03
N VAL A 55 3.38 2.40 0.11
CA VAL A 55 4.25 1.40 -0.54
C VAL A 55 4.15 0.03 0.13
N HIS A 56 3.91 -0.02 1.45
CA HIS A 56 3.62 -1.25 2.17
C HIS A 56 2.32 -1.89 1.69
N GLU A 57 1.22 -1.14 1.65
CA GLU A 57 -0.07 -1.65 1.16
C GLU A 57 -0.04 -2.00 -0.34
N LEU A 58 0.73 -1.25 -1.15
CA LEU A 58 0.93 -1.62 -2.56
C LEU A 58 1.72 -2.91 -2.73
N THR A 59 2.64 -3.21 -1.80
CA THR A 59 3.35 -4.50 -1.81
C THR A 59 2.37 -5.64 -1.54
N HIS A 60 1.48 -5.48 -0.57
CA HIS A 60 0.37 -6.40 -0.31
C HIS A 60 -0.53 -6.58 -1.54
N ALA A 61 -0.95 -5.49 -2.17
CA ALA A 61 -1.75 -5.52 -3.40
C ALA A 61 -1.02 -6.28 -4.53
N ILE A 62 0.26 -5.99 -4.78
CA ILE A 62 1.05 -6.68 -5.81
C ILE A 62 1.09 -8.19 -5.53
N LEU A 63 1.42 -8.59 -4.31
CA LEU A 63 1.51 -10.01 -3.94
C LEU A 63 0.16 -10.71 -4.11
N HIS A 64 -0.94 -10.06 -3.73
CA HIS A 64 -2.29 -10.58 -3.93
C HIS A 64 -2.59 -10.80 -5.42
N GLU A 65 -2.43 -9.77 -6.24
CA GLU A 65 -2.79 -9.82 -7.67
C GLU A 65 -1.94 -10.80 -8.48
N VAL A 66 -0.71 -11.07 -8.07
CA VAL A 66 0.15 -12.09 -8.72
C VAL A 66 -0.03 -13.50 -8.14
N GLY A 67 -0.99 -13.69 -7.22
CA GLY A 67 -1.45 -15.00 -6.76
C GLY A 67 -0.76 -15.57 -5.52
N TYR A 68 -0.03 -14.75 -4.75
CA TYR A 68 0.48 -15.19 -3.44
C TYR A 68 -0.69 -15.33 -2.45
N LYS A 69 -0.82 -16.52 -1.87
CA LYS A 69 -1.86 -16.83 -0.87
C LYS A 69 -1.47 -16.43 0.55
N GLU A 70 -0.18 -16.47 0.83
CA GLU A 70 0.40 -16.09 2.12
C GLU A 70 1.36 -14.94 1.88
N GLN A 71 1.32 -13.96 2.78
CA GLN A 71 2.13 -12.76 2.70
C GLN A 71 2.86 -12.62 4.04
N ASP A 72 4.18 -12.75 4.00
CA ASP A 72 5.02 -12.56 5.18
C ASP A 72 5.12 -11.07 5.51
N GLU A 73 4.43 -10.63 6.55
CA GLU A 73 4.41 -9.24 7.04
C GLU A 73 5.81 -8.67 7.29
N GLU A 74 6.76 -9.48 7.75
CA GLU A 74 8.13 -9.03 7.98
C GLU A 74 8.84 -8.74 6.67
N LEU A 75 8.67 -9.61 5.67
CA LEU A 75 9.17 -9.38 4.32
C LEU A 75 8.52 -8.14 3.71
N VAL A 76 7.19 -8.02 3.78
CA VAL A 76 6.46 -6.88 3.19
C VAL A 76 6.89 -5.57 3.85
N SER A 77 7.00 -5.53 5.18
CA SER A 77 7.50 -4.37 5.91
C SER A 77 8.92 -3.97 5.51
N ARG A 78 9.87 -4.92 5.51
CA ARG A 78 11.28 -4.64 5.18
C ARG A 78 11.45 -4.24 3.71
N PHE A 79 10.81 -4.96 2.80
CA PHE A 79 10.88 -4.70 1.37
C PHE A 79 10.27 -3.33 1.02
N SER A 80 9.09 -3.02 1.54
CA SER A 80 8.40 -1.76 1.28
C SER A 80 9.18 -0.53 1.76
N ILE A 81 9.90 -0.62 2.89
CA ILE A 81 10.80 0.45 3.36
C ILE A 81 11.89 0.74 2.32
N GLY A 82 12.59 -0.30 1.86
CA GLY A 82 13.64 -0.17 0.86
C GLY A 82 13.09 0.34 -0.47
N LEU A 83 11.99 -0.24 -0.94
CA LEU A 83 11.33 0.14 -2.19
C LEU A 83 10.85 1.60 -2.15
N HIS A 84 10.26 2.05 -1.02
CA HIS A 84 9.83 3.43 -0.84
C HIS A 84 10.97 4.41 -1.09
N GLN A 85 12.15 4.15 -0.52
CA GLN A 85 13.30 5.03 -0.69
C GLN A 85 13.81 5.02 -2.13
N VAL A 86 13.89 3.85 -2.76
CA VAL A 86 14.30 3.74 -4.18
C VAL A 86 13.35 4.54 -5.08
N LEU A 87 12.04 4.38 -4.95
CA LEU A 87 11.06 5.09 -5.76
C LEU A 87 11.09 6.61 -5.52
N LYS A 88 11.23 7.02 -4.26
CA LYS A 88 11.26 8.44 -3.87
C LYS A 88 12.47 9.16 -4.45
N ASP A 89 13.65 8.53 -4.40
CA ASP A 89 14.89 9.14 -4.86
C ASP A 89 15.08 9.04 -6.38
N ASN A 90 14.33 8.16 -7.04
CA ASN A 90 14.44 7.89 -8.47
C ASN A 90 13.07 8.08 -9.17
N PRO A 91 12.52 9.30 -9.24
CA PRO A 91 11.19 9.53 -9.82
C PRO A 91 11.09 9.21 -11.32
N THR A 92 12.22 9.12 -12.02
CA THR A 92 12.31 8.75 -13.45
C THR A 92 12.76 7.31 -13.67
N LEU A 93 12.65 6.44 -12.65
CA LEU A 93 13.11 5.05 -12.71
C LEU A 93 12.49 4.27 -13.88
N THR A 94 11.26 4.62 -14.25
CA THR A 94 10.62 4.09 -15.46
C THR A 94 10.86 5.03 -16.63
N PHE A 95 11.55 4.56 -17.65
CA PHE A 95 11.60 5.25 -18.94
C PHE A 95 10.21 5.20 -19.57
N GLN A 96 9.51 6.33 -19.61
CA GLN A 96 8.24 6.44 -20.33
C GLN A 96 8.55 6.79 -21.78
N SER A 97 8.15 5.91 -22.71
CA SER A 97 8.20 6.12 -24.16
C SER A 97 6.93 6.78 -24.68
#